data_AF-A0A1E4T2T4-F1
#
_entry.id   AF-A0A1E4T2T4-F1
#
_cell.length_a   1.000
_cell.length_b   1.000
_cell.length_c   1.000
_cell.angle_alpha   90.00
_cell.angle_beta   90.00
_cell.angle_gamma   90.00
#
_symmetry.space_group_name_H-M   'P 1'
#
loop_
_entity.id
_entity.type
_entity.pdbx_description
1 polymer ?
#
loop_
_entity_poly.entity_id
_entity_poly.type
_entity_poly.pdbx_seq_one_letter_code
_entity_poly.pdbx_strand_id
1 'polypeptide(L)'
;MSKMLSSCKVLKTRVPVTSVRLFITISPRLQLSKSNQSLPDATASNDLIRQRWEREMNTLQKLHEINSKSPFYPQKQHNDSEDEIVSLFLSLVPSTSQPDLDYQLWIELNKKPNTRKLPSIPEELNDVTLPKYIKSLSELNTREDKRITDYVHRTYRSIVDAGILTDLESYNLIIRFFSARFEYQLTRDVLLQLHKRGVRPTTDTYNNMMFPLTNAIGKPTFRYLIAYLKQMAAYKLTPNLTTWYIVFTCLKSRKNLIYDRLQQMKSPLEPIRSEVAKHKVLNEGMELHELITYFDSMGIDFDSSLLSTFVNIYLRKGEPNSAWELILNWHSKNKTEYVPISILTQFIDHFTFKGELHNAVATINLFKDALDFPWIFKNYDIILRNMARTKNFSNWSILTRRFYLDSKRSFNHSVISAKLEKKLSEVAKSYGYSEFILNKLTKVEFELTQDVFSKLKWDKQHPKFTLLENSEEFQKAADFFYRL
;
A
#
# COMPACT_ATOMS: atom_id res chain seq x y z
N MET A 1 -16.74 0.68 53.53
CA MET A 1 -15.79 1.66 54.07
C MET A 1 -16.08 3.02 53.46
N SER A 2 -16.22 4.01 54.33
CA SER A 2 -16.83 5.33 54.12
C SER A 2 -15.80 6.38 53.70
N LYS A 3 -16.28 7.38 52.93
CA LYS A 3 -15.76 8.76 52.76
C LYS A 3 -14.36 8.97 52.13
N MET A 4 -14.36 9.60 50.96
CA MET A 4 -14.11 11.06 50.87
C MET A 4 -14.49 11.60 49.48
N LEU A 5 -15.56 12.39 49.46
CA LEU A 5 -15.89 13.36 48.41
C LEU A 5 -15.76 14.74 49.07
N SER A 6 -14.91 15.61 48.53
CA SER A 6 -15.11 17.06 48.57
C SER A 6 -14.21 17.78 47.56
N SER A 7 -14.82 18.08 46.40
CA SER A 7 -14.91 19.42 45.81
C SER A 7 -13.66 20.33 45.77
N CYS A 8 -13.24 20.72 44.56
CA CYS A 8 -13.10 22.14 44.22
C CYS A 8 -12.99 22.43 42.70
N LYS A 9 -14.02 23.12 42.19
CA LYS A 9 -14.04 24.18 41.16
C LYS A 9 -13.21 24.02 39.88
N VAL A 10 -13.93 23.71 38.80
CA VAL A 10 -13.56 23.97 37.40
C VAL A 10 -13.51 25.48 37.16
N LEU A 11 -12.31 26.04 37.03
CA LEU A 11 -12.10 27.36 36.42
C LEU A 11 -12.14 27.20 34.89
N LYS A 12 -13.26 27.63 34.30
CA LYS A 12 -13.36 27.92 32.85
C LYS A 12 -12.55 29.18 32.55
N THR A 13 -11.29 29.04 32.17
CA THR A 13 -10.57 30.09 31.45
C THR A 13 -10.62 29.77 29.96
N ARG A 14 -11.51 30.50 29.26
CA ARG A 14 -11.49 30.62 27.80
C ARG A 14 -10.18 31.28 27.40
N VAL A 15 -9.27 30.52 26.79
CA VAL A 15 -8.12 31.09 26.07
C VAL A 15 -8.55 31.29 24.61
N PRO A 16 -8.46 32.50 24.05
CA PRO A 16 -8.88 32.76 22.67
C PRO A 16 -7.93 32.06 21.69
N VAL A 17 -8.50 31.37 20.71
CA VAL A 17 -7.79 30.83 19.55
C VAL A 17 -7.41 32.01 18.66
N THR A 18 -6.25 32.60 18.88
CA THR A 18 -5.61 33.48 17.89
C THR A 18 -4.93 32.62 16.84
N SER A 19 -5.57 32.57 15.68
CA SER A 19 -5.00 32.08 14.42
C SER A 19 -3.78 32.93 14.05
N VAL A 20 -2.58 32.39 14.23
CA VAL A 20 -1.37 32.96 13.65
C VAL A 20 -1.24 32.43 12.22
N ARG A 21 -1.87 33.14 11.27
CA ARG A 21 -1.53 33.05 9.84
C ARG A 21 -0.29 33.92 9.62
N LEU A 22 0.89 33.32 9.50
CA LEU A 22 2.04 34.01 8.91
C LEU A 22 1.83 34.10 7.40
N PHE A 23 1.37 35.26 6.93
CA PHE A 23 1.46 35.65 5.53
C PHE A 23 2.85 36.25 5.30
N ILE A 24 3.72 35.55 4.55
CA ILE A 24 4.87 36.20 3.92
C ILE A 24 4.36 36.82 2.62
N THR A 25 4.24 38.15 2.64
CA THR A 25 3.94 38.99 1.47
C THR A 25 5.27 39.38 0.84
N ILE A 26 5.52 38.95 -0.40
CA ILE A 26 6.50 39.59 -1.28
C ILE A 26 5.69 40.47 -2.23
N SER A 27 5.72 41.78 -2.01
CA SER A 27 5.16 42.76 -2.93
C SER A 27 6.02 42.90 -4.18
N PRO A 28 5.40 43.21 -5.33
CA PRO A 28 5.92 44.28 -6.17
C PRO A 28 4.89 45.40 -6.33
N ARG A 29 5.42 46.62 -6.26
CA ARG A 29 4.78 47.92 -6.46
C ARG A 29 3.60 47.91 -7.45
N LEU A 30 2.46 48.44 -7.02
CA LEU A 30 1.56 49.24 -7.85
C LEU A 30 0.82 50.23 -6.93
N GLN A 31 0.96 51.51 -7.24
CA GLN A 31 0.34 52.62 -6.52
C GLN A 31 -1.18 52.54 -6.65
N LEU A 32 -1.89 52.55 -5.52
CA LEU A 32 -3.34 52.74 -5.46
C LEU A 32 -3.64 54.24 -5.54
N SER A 33 -4.00 54.71 -6.74
CA SER A 33 -4.80 55.93 -6.87
C SER A 33 -6.26 55.57 -6.60
N LYS A 34 -6.91 56.34 -5.72
CA LYS A 34 -8.33 56.23 -5.43
C LYS A 34 -9.12 56.62 -6.67
N SER A 35 -9.90 55.70 -7.24
CA SER A 35 -11.03 56.07 -8.09
C SER A 35 -12.24 55.21 -7.71
N ASN A 36 -13.33 55.89 -7.35
CA ASN A 36 -14.64 55.32 -7.19
C ASN A 36 -15.15 54.89 -8.57
N GLN A 37 -15.21 53.59 -8.85
CA GLN A 37 -16.01 53.07 -9.95
C GLN A 37 -16.72 51.78 -9.53
N SER A 38 -17.99 51.72 -9.92
CA SER A 38 -19.00 50.70 -9.67
C SER A 38 -18.56 49.26 -9.97
N LEU A 39 -19.18 48.30 -9.28
CA LEU A 39 -19.06 46.86 -9.52
C LEU A 39 -19.19 46.54 -11.04
N PRO A 40 -18.27 45.76 -11.63
CA PRO A 40 -18.41 45.37 -13.03
C PRO A 40 -19.43 44.24 -13.19
N ASP A 41 -20.17 44.30 -14.29
CA ASP A 41 -21.17 43.32 -14.72
C ASP A 41 -20.65 41.87 -14.72
N ALA A 42 -21.49 40.95 -14.24
CA ALA A 42 -21.22 39.51 -14.12
C ALA A 42 -20.87 38.81 -15.45
N THR A 43 -21.15 39.44 -16.58
CA THR A 43 -20.86 38.94 -17.93
C THR A 43 -19.37 39.06 -18.29
N ALA A 44 -18.69 40.16 -17.92
CA ALA A 44 -17.26 40.35 -18.20
C ALA A 44 -16.36 39.39 -17.39
N SER A 45 -16.79 39.00 -16.19
CA SER A 45 -16.10 38.01 -15.35
C SER A 45 -16.17 36.61 -15.95
N ASN A 46 -17.32 36.23 -16.52
CA ASN A 46 -17.50 34.94 -17.18
C ASN A 46 -16.70 34.83 -18.49
N ASP A 47 -16.58 35.91 -19.26
CA ASP A 47 -15.74 35.92 -20.47
C ASP A 47 -14.24 35.83 -20.14
N LEU A 48 -13.78 36.47 -19.07
CA LEU A 48 -12.40 36.33 -18.59
C LEU A 48 -12.11 34.90 -18.09
N ILE A 49 -13.05 34.28 -17.37
CA ILE A 49 -12.95 32.88 -16.92
C ILE A 49 -12.94 31.94 -18.14
N ARG A 50 -13.78 32.19 -19.14
CA ARG A 50 -13.87 31.41 -20.37
C ARG A 50 -12.59 31.53 -21.21
N GLN A 51 -12.08 32.74 -21.41
CA GLN A 51 -10.81 32.97 -22.12
C GLN A 51 -9.60 32.38 -21.38
N ARG A 52 -9.65 32.33 -20.04
CA ARG A 52 -8.63 31.65 -19.23
C ARG A 52 -8.71 30.13 -19.41
N TRP A 53 -9.92 29.56 -19.38
CA TRP A 53 -10.15 28.14 -19.65
C TRP A 53 -9.74 27.74 -21.06
N GLU A 54 -10.06 28.54 -22.06
CA GLU A 54 -9.65 28.30 -23.45
C GLU A 54 -8.13 28.39 -23.61
N ARG A 55 -7.46 29.34 -22.94
CA ARG A 55 -5.98 29.39 -22.88
C ARG A 55 -5.38 28.19 -22.18
N GLU A 56 -5.90 27.80 -21.02
CA GLU A 56 -5.43 26.61 -20.29
C GLU A 56 -5.63 25.34 -21.12
N MET A 57 -6.77 25.19 -21.80
CA MET A 57 -7.07 24.02 -22.61
C MET A 57 -6.24 23.96 -23.90
N ASN A 58 -5.97 25.10 -24.51
CA ASN A 58 -5.07 25.22 -25.67
C ASN A 58 -3.60 24.99 -25.25
N THR A 59 -3.22 25.37 -24.02
CA THR A 59 -1.90 25.04 -23.44
C THR A 59 -1.78 23.56 -23.13
N LEU A 60 -2.84 22.93 -22.61
CA LEU A 60 -2.91 21.49 -22.38
C LEU A 60 -2.87 20.71 -23.70
N GLN A 61 -3.55 21.19 -24.75
CA GLN A 61 -3.46 20.60 -26.09
C GLN A 61 -2.06 20.75 -26.69
N LYS A 62 -1.42 21.91 -26.58
CA LYS A 62 -0.03 22.10 -27.02
C LYS A 62 0.96 21.23 -26.23
N LEU A 63 0.78 21.11 -24.91
CA LEU A 63 1.56 20.19 -24.08
C LEU A 63 1.29 18.73 -24.46
N HIS A 64 0.05 18.38 -24.83
CA HIS A 64 -0.33 17.07 -25.31
C HIS A 64 0.32 16.76 -26.68
N GLU A 65 0.34 17.72 -27.60
CA GLU A 65 1.02 17.61 -28.90
C GLU A 65 2.54 17.50 -28.75
N ILE A 66 3.16 18.33 -27.89
CA ILE A 66 4.60 18.25 -27.56
C ILE A 66 4.91 16.89 -26.91
N ASN A 67 4.04 16.40 -26.03
CA ASN A 67 4.17 15.08 -25.42
C ASN A 67 3.97 13.94 -26.43
N SER A 68 3.06 14.07 -27.39
CA SER A 68 2.81 13.05 -28.42
C SER A 68 3.97 12.89 -29.41
N LYS A 69 4.76 13.97 -29.57
CA LYS A 69 5.99 14.02 -30.38
C LYS A 69 7.26 13.74 -29.55
N SER A 70 7.12 13.55 -28.25
CA SER A 70 8.24 13.26 -27.35
C SER A 70 8.71 11.82 -27.54
N PRO A 71 10.00 11.55 -27.82
CA PRO A 71 10.53 10.18 -27.89
C PRO A 71 10.44 9.45 -26.54
N PHE A 72 10.15 10.19 -25.47
CA PHE A 72 10.06 9.67 -24.11
C PHE A 72 8.70 9.03 -23.78
N TYR A 73 7.62 9.32 -24.54
CA TYR A 73 6.26 8.82 -24.27
C TYR A 73 5.39 8.71 -25.55
N PRO A 74 5.55 7.65 -26.36
CA PRO A 74 4.66 7.43 -27.51
C PRO A 74 3.23 7.09 -27.04
N GLN A 75 2.23 7.79 -27.60
CA GLN A 75 0.80 7.57 -27.32
C GLN A 75 0.18 6.39 -28.07
N LYS A 76 0.95 5.65 -28.89
CA LYS A 76 0.39 4.49 -29.60
C LYS A 76 -0.02 3.44 -28.58
N GLN A 77 -1.21 2.87 -28.77
CA GLN A 77 -1.64 1.61 -28.16
C GLN A 77 -0.65 0.52 -28.59
N HIS A 78 0.46 0.43 -27.87
CA HIS A 78 1.31 -0.74 -27.89
C HIS A 78 0.56 -1.85 -27.14
N ASN A 79 0.79 -3.07 -27.57
CA ASN A 79 0.28 -4.26 -26.92
C ASN A 79 1.07 -4.41 -25.61
N ASP A 80 0.66 -3.67 -24.56
CA ASP A 80 1.26 -3.64 -23.21
C ASP A 80 1.32 -5.08 -22.63
N SER A 81 2.32 -5.84 -23.05
CA SER A 81 2.43 -7.28 -22.83
C SER A 81 3.71 -7.60 -22.08
N GLU A 82 3.68 -8.71 -21.33
CA GLU A 82 4.88 -9.24 -20.67
C GLU A 82 5.96 -9.59 -21.70
N ASP A 83 5.57 -9.99 -22.90
CA ASP A 83 6.49 -10.30 -24.00
C ASP A 83 7.26 -9.07 -24.48
N GLU A 84 6.61 -7.90 -24.62
CA GLU A 84 7.29 -6.64 -24.94
C GLU A 84 8.26 -6.25 -23.82
N ILE A 85 7.86 -6.38 -22.55
CA ILE A 85 8.73 -6.09 -21.40
C ILE A 85 9.98 -6.96 -21.44
N VAL A 86 9.81 -8.29 -21.58
CA VAL A 86 10.93 -9.23 -21.58
C VAL A 86 11.83 -8.99 -22.79
N SER A 87 11.27 -8.81 -23.98
CA SER A 87 12.04 -8.55 -25.20
C SER A 87 12.86 -7.27 -25.09
N LEU A 88 12.24 -6.17 -24.66
CA LEU A 88 12.91 -4.88 -24.48
C LEU A 88 13.98 -4.97 -23.39
N PHE A 89 13.65 -5.57 -22.25
CA PHE A 89 14.60 -5.73 -21.15
C PHE A 89 15.83 -6.54 -21.58
N LEU A 90 15.63 -7.70 -22.21
CA LEU A 90 16.74 -8.53 -22.69
C LEU A 90 17.55 -7.84 -23.80
N SER A 91 16.95 -6.97 -24.60
CA SER A 91 17.69 -6.17 -25.59
C SER A 91 18.65 -5.14 -24.97
N LEU A 92 18.40 -4.74 -23.72
CA LEU A 92 19.28 -3.84 -22.95
C LEU A 92 20.44 -4.58 -22.29
N VAL A 93 20.36 -5.90 -22.18
CA VAL A 93 21.38 -6.73 -21.53
C VAL A 93 22.52 -7.00 -22.53
N PRO A 94 23.76 -6.56 -22.28
CA PRO A 94 24.85 -6.80 -23.20
C PRO A 94 25.17 -8.29 -23.30
N SER A 95 25.49 -8.77 -24.49
CA SER A 95 25.74 -10.20 -24.76
C SER A 95 27.05 -10.71 -24.16
N THR A 96 27.97 -9.82 -23.80
CA THR A 96 29.37 -10.14 -23.47
C THR A 96 29.79 -9.75 -22.05
N SER A 97 28.99 -8.98 -21.31
CA SER A 97 29.31 -8.56 -19.95
C SER A 97 28.52 -9.36 -18.93
N GLN A 98 29.20 -9.94 -17.93
CA GLN A 98 28.50 -10.37 -16.72
C GLN A 98 27.83 -9.14 -16.08
N PRO A 99 26.54 -9.23 -15.70
CA PRO A 99 25.88 -8.12 -15.05
C PRO A 99 26.53 -7.85 -13.70
N ASP A 100 26.52 -6.58 -13.33
CA ASP A 100 26.89 -6.15 -12.00
C ASP A 100 25.97 -6.81 -10.97
N LEU A 101 26.57 -7.57 -10.05
CA LEU A 101 25.88 -8.25 -8.95
C LEU A 101 25.58 -7.28 -7.80
N ASP A 102 25.81 -5.98 -7.95
CA ASP A 102 25.36 -4.97 -7.00
C ASP A 102 23.82 -4.85 -6.96
N TYR A 103 23.26 -5.08 -5.77
CA TYR A 103 21.85 -4.89 -5.45
C TYR A 103 21.65 -4.02 -4.19
N GLN A 104 22.60 -3.16 -3.82
CA GLN A 104 22.46 -2.27 -2.67
C GLN A 104 21.20 -1.39 -2.78
N LEU A 105 20.91 -0.85 -3.97
CA LEU A 105 19.69 -0.08 -4.17
C LEU A 105 18.43 -0.92 -3.88
N TRP A 106 18.38 -2.21 -4.24
CA TRP A 106 17.25 -3.07 -3.89
C TRP A 106 17.04 -3.18 -2.36
N ILE A 107 18.13 -3.30 -1.60
CA ILE A 107 18.08 -3.32 -0.13
C ILE A 107 17.52 -1.99 0.40
N GLU A 108 18.04 -0.87 -0.10
CA GLU A 108 17.59 0.46 0.29
C GLU A 108 16.13 0.74 -0.07
N LEU A 109 15.68 0.27 -1.24
CA LEU A 109 14.30 0.40 -1.73
C LEU A 109 13.31 -0.33 -0.84
N ASN A 110 13.69 -1.50 -0.31
CA ASN A 110 12.88 -2.33 0.57
C ASN A 110 12.96 -1.92 2.05
N LYS A 111 13.94 -1.11 2.46
CA LYS A 111 14.05 -0.59 3.82
C LYS A 111 12.83 0.26 4.19
N LYS A 112 12.21 -0.02 5.34
CA LYS A 112 11.08 0.76 5.88
C LYS A 112 11.61 1.92 6.73
N PRO A 113 11.33 3.18 6.38
CA PRO A 113 11.72 4.31 7.20
C PRO A 113 10.91 4.32 8.51
N ASN A 114 11.60 4.52 9.65
CA ASN A 114 10.98 4.51 10.98
C ASN A 114 11.01 5.88 11.67
N THR A 115 11.65 6.89 11.09
CA THR A 115 11.82 8.21 11.72
C THR A 115 10.52 9.01 11.64
N ARG A 116 10.05 9.52 12.79
CA ARG A 116 8.86 10.39 12.87
C ARG A 116 9.19 11.85 13.22
N LYS A 117 10.39 12.10 13.72
CA LYS A 117 10.84 13.44 14.11
C LYS A 117 11.23 14.21 12.85
N LEU A 118 10.62 15.37 12.63
CA LEU A 118 10.97 16.25 11.51
C LEU A 118 12.40 16.80 11.70
N PRO A 119 13.23 16.83 10.64
CA PRO A 119 14.52 17.47 10.70
C PRO A 119 14.37 19.00 10.84
N SER A 120 15.35 19.64 11.48
CA SER A 120 15.46 21.10 11.49
C SER A 120 15.74 21.60 10.08
N ILE A 121 15.10 22.70 9.71
CA ILE A 121 15.39 23.39 8.45
C ILE A 121 16.81 23.99 8.57
N PRO A 122 17.73 23.71 7.63
CA PRO A 122 19.05 24.32 7.63
C PRO A 122 18.95 25.85 7.56
N GLU A 123 19.85 26.56 8.24
CA GLU A 123 19.92 28.03 8.20
C GLU A 123 20.27 28.56 6.80
N GLU A 124 21.10 27.81 6.07
CA GLU A 124 21.47 28.09 4.68
C GLU A 124 21.27 26.85 3.82
N LEU A 125 20.77 27.03 2.59
CA LEU A 125 20.64 25.99 1.58
C LEU A 125 21.73 26.19 0.53
N ASN A 126 22.78 25.38 0.61
CA ASN A 126 23.90 25.33 -0.33
C ASN A 126 24.12 23.87 -0.80
N ASP A 127 25.12 23.66 -1.66
CA ASP A 127 25.44 22.35 -2.25
C ASP A 127 25.80 21.26 -1.23
N VAL A 128 26.04 21.62 0.04
CA VAL A 128 26.35 20.66 1.13
C VAL A 128 25.16 20.44 2.04
N THR A 129 24.44 21.50 2.42
CA THR A 129 23.33 21.42 3.39
C THR A 129 22.04 20.91 2.75
N LEU A 130 21.78 21.24 1.48
CA LEU A 130 20.57 20.82 0.78
C LEU A 130 20.50 19.29 0.60
N PRO A 131 21.54 18.59 0.11
CA PRO A 131 21.49 17.13 -0.05
C PRO A 131 21.33 16.40 1.29
N LYS A 132 21.99 16.89 2.35
CA LYS A 132 21.83 16.35 3.71
C LYS A 132 20.38 16.48 4.20
N TYR A 133 19.77 17.65 3.98
CA TYR A 133 18.39 17.88 4.37
C TYR A 133 17.42 16.98 3.59
N ILE A 134 17.60 16.84 2.27
CA ILE A 134 16.79 15.92 1.43
C ILE A 134 16.94 14.48 1.91
N LYS A 135 18.17 14.03 2.22
CA LYS A 135 18.41 12.72 2.80
C LYS A 135 17.64 12.51 4.11
N SER A 136 17.71 13.46 5.04
CA SER A 136 16.94 13.40 6.30
C SER A 136 15.42 13.36 6.07
N LEU A 137 14.90 14.07 5.06
CA LEU A 137 13.48 13.99 4.68
C LEU A 137 13.09 12.61 4.13
N SER A 138 13.99 11.96 3.37
CA SER A 138 13.76 10.63 2.79
C SER A 138 13.65 9.52 3.85
N GLU A 139 14.27 9.72 5.01
CA GLU A 139 14.26 8.78 6.15
C GLU A 139 12.98 8.87 7.00
N LEU A 140 12.10 9.85 6.72
CA LEU A 140 10.84 10.01 7.42
C LEU A 140 9.83 8.94 7.03
N ASN A 141 9.05 8.46 8.00
CA ASN A 141 7.96 7.52 7.79
C ASN A 141 6.75 8.22 7.16
N THR A 142 6.84 8.43 5.85
CA THR A 142 5.78 9.04 5.02
C THR A 142 4.73 8.02 4.56
N ARG A 143 4.76 6.78 5.07
CA ARG A 143 3.74 5.76 4.75
C ARG A 143 2.59 5.76 5.75
N GLU A 144 2.90 6.01 7.02
CA GLU A 144 1.91 5.91 8.11
C GLU A 144 1.36 7.26 8.55
N ASP A 145 2.12 8.34 8.38
CA ASP A 145 1.72 9.68 8.84
C ASP A 145 1.46 10.63 7.66
N LYS A 146 0.18 10.98 7.48
CA LYS A 146 -0.25 11.91 6.43
C LYS A 146 0.34 13.31 6.63
N ARG A 147 0.52 13.78 7.87
CA ARG A 147 1.06 15.13 8.14
C ARG A 147 2.51 15.22 7.70
N ILE A 148 3.30 14.20 8.04
CA ILE A 148 4.70 14.06 7.59
C ILE A 148 4.73 13.96 6.07
N THR A 149 3.86 13.16 5.47
CA THR A 149 3.75 13.01 4.02
C THR A 149 3.47 14.34 3.32
N ASP A 150 2.47 15.08 3.79
CA ASP A 150 2.08 16.37 3.22
C ASP A 150 3.21 17.41 3.40
N TYR A 151 3.97 17.34 4.51
CA TYR A 151 5.15 18.18 4.73
C TYR A 151 6.26 17.87 3.72
N VAL A 152 6.70 16.60 3.64
CA VAL A 152 7.77 16.18 2.72
C VAL A 152 7.39 16.49 1.27
N HIS A 153 6.13 16.24 0.90
CA HIS A 153 5.61 16.54 -0.44
C HIS A 153 5.75 18.02 -0.79
N ARG A 154 5.26 18.92 0.07
CA ARG A 154 5.39 20.38 -0.14
C ARG A 154 6.85 20.82 -0.20
N THR A 155 7.70 20.31 0.70
CA THR A 155 9.11 20.68 0.76
C THR A 155 9.84 20.26 -0.52
N TYR A 156 9.67 19.02 -0.97
CA TYR A 156 10.24 18.55 -2.23
C TYR A 156 9.70 19.31 -3.44
N ARG A 157 8.41 19.64 -3.46
CA ARG A 157 7.85 20.46 -4.55
C ARG A 157 8.49 21.84 -4.60
N SER A 158 8.65 22.51 -3.45
CA SER A 158 9.32 23.81 -3.39
C SER A 158 10.79 23.75 -3.83
N ILE A 159 11.52 22.69 -3.46
CA ILE A 159 12.91 22.48 -3.87
C ILE A 159 13.01 22.31 -5.40
N VAL A 160 12.11 21.52 -5.98
CA VAL A 160 12.04 21.29 -7.44
C VAL A 160 11.64 22.58 -8.16
N ASP A 161 10.63 23.31 -7.68
CA ASP A 161 10.17 24.56 -8.30
C ASP A 161 11.24 25.66 -8.24
N ALA A 162 12.07 25.69 -7.18
CA ALA A 162 13.22 26.59 -7.07
C ALA A 162 14.38 26.18 -8.00
N GLY A 163 14.43 24.92 -8.42
CA GLY A 163 15.47 24.37 -9.29
C GLY A 163 16.87 24.46 -8.71
N ILE A 164 17.01 24.28 -7.41
CA ILE A 164 18.30 24.41 -6.71
C ILE A 164 19.07 23.09 -6.59
N LEU A 165 18.57 22.00 -7.17
CA LEU A 165 19.20 20.68 -7.12
C LEU A 165 20.42 20.60 -8.06
N THR A 166 21.56 20.17 -7.52
CA THR A 166 22.83 20.07 -8.23
C THR A 166 23.37 18.64 -8.31
N ASP A 167 23.02 17.75 -7.38
CA ASP A 167 23.51 16.37 -7.35
C ASP A 167 22.45 15.32 -7.73
N LEU A 168 22.90 14.23 -8.35
CA LEU A 168 22.05 13.14 -8.83
C LEU A 168 21.32 12.39 -7.70
N GLU A 169 21.93 12.28 -6.53
CA GLU A 169 21.35 11.52 -5.42
C GLU A 169 20.12 12.24 -4.86
N SER A 170 20.19 13.56 -4.68
CA SER A 170 19.03 14.38 -4.32
C SER A 170 17.89 14.26 -5.34
N TYR A 171 18.20 14.24 -6.64
CA TYR A 171 17.21 13.96 -7.68
C TYR A 171 16.58 12.57 -7.50
N ASN A 172 17.39 11.53 -7.30
CA ASN A 172 16.92 10.15 -7.13
C ASN A 172 16.01 10.00 -5.89
N LEU A 173 16.34 10.62 -4.76
CA LEU A 173 15.51 10.60 -3.54
C LEU A 173 14.15 11.26 -3.74
N ILE A 174 14.10 12.39 -4.44
CA ILE A 174 12.85 13.11 -4.75
C ILE A 174 12.03 12.31 -5.78
N ILE A 175 12.68 11.78 -6.83
CA ILE A 175 12.05 10.90 -7.83
C ILE A 175 11.43 9.68 -7.16
N ARG A 176 12.15 9.03 -6.25
CA ARG A 176 11.67 7.88 -5.48
C ARG A 176 10.41 8.24 -4.69
N PHE A 177 10.39 9.41 -4.04
CA PHE A 177 9.24 9.86 -3.25
C PHE A 177 7.97 10.05 -4.08
N PHE A 178 8.06 10.74 -5.22
CA PHE A 178 6.91 10.97 -6.11
C PHE A 178 6.49 9.70 -6.85
N SER A 179 7.46 8.89 -7.29
CA SER A 179 7.19 7.63 -8.00
C SER A 179 6.49 6.61 -7.10
N ALA A 180 6.88 6.52 -5.82
CA ALA A 180 6.21 5.67 -4.83
C ALA A 180 4.73 6.03 -4.60
N ARG A 181 4.34 7.27 -4.93
CA ARG A 181 2.96 7.78 -4.85
C ARG A 181 2.24 7.75 -6.19
N PHE A 182 2.91 7.28 -7.25
CA PHE A 182 2.40 7.27 -8.61
C PHE A 182 2.05 8.67 -9.12
N GLU A 183 2.76 9.69 -8.64
CA GLU A 183 2.63 11.08 -9.09
C GLU A 183 3.49 11.30 -10.34
N TYR A 184 3.15 10.57 -11.41
CA TYR A 184 3.97 10.44 -12.61
C TYR A 184 4.32 11.79 -13.26
N GLN A 185 3.43 12.78 -13.19
CA GLN A 185 3.70 14.11 -13.74
C GLN A 185 4.84 14.81 -12.99
N LEU A 186 4.85 14.73 -11.65
CA LEU A 186 5.93 15.30 -10.84
C LEU A 186 7.24 14.55 -11.08
N THR A 187 7.21 13.22 -11.15
CA THR A 187 8.38 12.43 -11.51
C THR A 187 8.98 12.88 -12.85
N ARG A 188 8.12 13.16 -13.84
CA ARG A 188 8.55 13.68 -15.15
C ARG A 188 9.16 15.07 -15.07
N ASP A 189 8.54 15.98 -14.31
CA ASP A 189 9.06 17.35 -14.13
C ASP A 189 10.47 17.32 -13.55
N VAL A 190 10.71 16.44 -12.55
CA VAL A 190 12.01 16.27 -11.90
C VAL A 190 13.06 15.70 -12.87
N LEU A 191 12.71 14.71 -13.69
CA LEU A 191 13.61 14.18 -14.74
C LEU A 191 13.96 15.22 -15.81
N LEU A 192 12.96 16.01 -16.23
CA LEU A 192 13.19 17.08 -17.20
C LEU A 192 14.14 18.13 -16.63
N GLN A 193 14.01 18.45 -15.35
CA GLN A 193 14.91 19.36 -14.66
C GLN A 193 16.34 18.79 -14.57
N LEU A 194 16.49 17.52 -14.18
CA LEU A 194 17.76 16.79 -14.18
C LEU A 194 18.45 16.89 -15.55
N HIS A 195 17.71 16.63 -16.64
CA HIS A 195 18.21 16.75 -18.00
C HIS A 195 18.60 18.19 -18.38
N LYS A 196 17.75 19.17 -18.09
CA LYS A 196 18.03 20.60 -18.35
C LYS A 196 19.25 21.12 -17.61
N ARG A 197 19.56 20.54 -16.46
CA ARG A 197 20.73 20.86 -15.62
C ARG A 197 22.01 20.15 -16.09
N GLY A 198 21.94 19.34 -17.14
CA GLY A 198 23.08 18.57 -17.64
C GLY A 198 23.49 17.40 -16.73
N VAL A 199 22.68 17.08 -15.72
CA VAL A 199 22.89 15.90 -14.87
C VAL A 199 22.35 14.69 -15.63
N ARG A 200 23.18 13.66 -15.85
CA ARG A 200 22.79 12.48 -16.63
C ARG A 200 22.10 11.44 -15.73
N PRO A 201 20.94 10.90 -16.11
CA PRO A 201 20.30 9.83 -15.33
C PRO A 201 21.08 8.53 -15.45
N THR A 202 21.00 7.69 -14.41
CA THR A 202 21.66 6.37 -14.34
C THR A 202 20.63 5.24 -14.30
N THR A 203 21.10 3.99 -14.35
CA THR A 203 20.27 2.79 -14.13
C THR A 203 19.48 2.90 -12.83
N ASP A 204 20.09 3.45 -11.77
CA ASP A 204 19.45 3.62 -10.47
C ASP A 204 18.36 4.69 -10.46
N THR A 205 18.49 5.76 -11.25
CA THR A 205 17.40 6.73 -11.45
C THR A 205 16.15 6.03 -11.97
N TYR A 206 16.29 5.17 -12.98
CA TYR A 206 15.17 4.41 -13.53
C TYR A 206 14.68 3.29 -12.60
N ASN A 207 15.57 2.62 -11.87
CA ASN A 207 15.17 1.64 -10.85
C ASN A 207 14.32 2.28 -9.75
N ASN A 208 14.65 3.49 -9.29
CA ASN A 208 13.83 4.25 -8.33
C ASN A 208 12.41 4.54 -8.85
N MET A 209 12.24 4.69 -10.17
CA MET A 209 10.94 4.92 -10.81
C MET A 209 10.17 3.63 -11.09
N MET A 210 10.87 2.56 -11.44
CA MET A 210 10.27 1.25 -11.75
C MET A 210 9.90 0.47 -10.48
N PHE A 211 10.68 0.59 -9.39
CA PHE A 211 10.46 -0.16 -8.16
C PHE A 211 9.04 -0.03 -7.58
N PRO A 212 8.41 1.16 -7.50
CA PRO A 212 7.02 1.28 -7.07
C PRO A 212 6.00 0.44 -7.86
N LEU A 213 6.31 0.09 -9.12
CA LEU A 213 5.45 -0.74 -9.96
C LEU A 213 5.36 -2.19 -9.46
N THR A 214 6.36 -2.68 -8.71
CA THR A 214 6.36 -4.03 -8.11
C THR A 214 5.21 -4.23 -7.11
N ASN A 215 4.70 -3.15 -6.51
CA ASN A 215 3.64 -3.19 -5.49
C ASN A 215 2.30 -2.64 -5.99
N ALA A 216 2.20 -2.30 -7.27
CA ALA A 216 1.05 -1.61 -7.83
C ALA A 216 -0.07 -2.60 -8.22
N ILE A 217 -0.93 -2.92 -7.24
CA ILE A 217 -2.09 -3.78 -7.45
C ILE A 217 -3.14 -3.04 -8.31
N GLY A 218 -3.57 -3.66 -9.42
CA GLY A 218 -4.68 -3.17 -10.24
C GLY A 218 -4.42 -1.90 -11.06
N LYS A 219 -3.16 -1.48 -11.21
CA LYS A 219 -2.76 -0.33 -12.05
C LYS A 219 -2.18 -0.82 -13.38
N PRO A 220 -2.25 -0.02 -14.47
CA PRO A 220 -1.62 -0.35 -15.74
C PRO A 220 -0.10 -0.13 -15.61
N THR A 221 0.58 -1.06 -14.94
CA THR A 221 2.01 -0.97 -14.60
C THR A 221 2.92 -1.19 -15.81
N PHE A 222 2.48 -2.02 -16.76
CA PHE A 222 3.29 -2.41 -17.91
C PHE A 222 3.65 -1.23 -18.82
N ARG A 223 2.70 -0.33 -19.11
CA ARG A 223 2.99 0.87 -19.91
C ARG A 223 4.16 1.70 -19.35
N TYR A 224 4.20 1.86 -18.03
CA TYR A 224 5.22 2.68 -17.37
C TYR A 224 6.55 1.95 -17.31
N LEU A 225 6.53 0.64 -17.04
CA LEU A 225 7.72 -0.20 -17.08
C LEU A 225 8.35 -0.19 -18.47
N ILE A 226 7.55 -0.40 -19.52
CA ILE A 226 8.00 -0.33 -20.93
C ILE A 226 8.56 1.06 -21.24
N ALA A 227 7.86 2.13 -20.86
CA ALA A 227 8.34 3.49 -21.10
C ALA A 227 9.70 3.75 -20.44
N TYR A 228 9.90 3.34 -19.19
CA TYR A 228 11.17 3.51 -18.49
C TYR A 228 12.29 2.66 -19.09
N LEU A 229 12.02 1.42 -19.51
CA LEU A 229 12.99 0.59 -20.23
C LEU A 229 13.38 1.20 -21.60
N LYS A 230 12.42 1.78 -22.35
CA LYS A 230 12.71 2.50 -23.61
C LYS A 230 13.61 3.72 -23.36
N GLN A 231 13.40 4.42 -22.25
CA GLN A 231 14.26 5.54 -21.87
C GLN A 231 15.67 5.07 -21.46
N MET A 232 15.79 3.96 -20.73
CA MET A 232 17.09 3.33 -20.48
C MET A 232 17.83 3.01 -21.78
N ALA A 233 17.13 2.49 -22.79
CA ALA A 233 17.69 2.26 -24.13
C ALA A 233 18.23 3.54 -24.76
N ALA A 234 17.42 4.61 -24.74
CA ALA A 234 17.78 5.91 -25.30
C ALA A 234 19.02 6.52 -24.62
N TYR A 235 19.18 6.33 -23.32
CA TYR A 235 20.35 6.76 -22.55
C TYR A 235 21.53 5.78 -22.60
N LYS A 236 21.39 4.65 -23.31
CA LYS A 236 22.36 3.55 -23.39
C LYS A 236 22.76 3.02 -22.01
N LEU A 237 21.77 2.82 -21.15
CA LEU A 237 21.96 2.31 -19.79
C LEU A 237 21.83 0.79 -19.75
N THR A 238 22.74 0.15 -19.02
CA THR A 238 22.75 -1.30 -18.82
C THR A 238 21.97 -1.66 -17.56
N PRO A 239 21.05 -2.65 -17.61
CA PRO A 239 20.37 -3.15 -16.42
C PRO A 239 21.33 -3.76 -15.40
N ASN A 240 21.18 -3.38 -14.14
CA ASN A 240 21.88 -4.01 -13.01
C ASN A 240 20.97 -5.02 -12.30
N LEU A 241 21.50 -5.74 -11.30
CA LEU A 241 20.74 -6.78 -10.59
C LEU A 241 19.46 -6.24 -9.91
N THR A 242 19.47 -4.98 -9.45
CA THR A 242 18.24 -4.31 -8.98
C THR A 242 17.18 -4.23 -10.09
N THR A 243 17.56 -3.89 -11.32
CA THR A 243 16.63 -3.88 -12.47
C THR A 243 16.07 -5.27 -12.75
N TRP A 244 16.91 -6.31 -12.70
CA TRP A 244 16.48 -7.71 -12.86
C TRP A 244 15.40 -8.10 -11.83
N TYR A 245 15.61 -7.79 -10.56
CA TYR A 245 14.65 -8.08 -9.49
C TYR A 245 13.33 -7.33 -9.66
N ILE A 246 13.38 -6.06 -10.06
CA ILE A 246 12.19 -5.26 -10.35
C ILE A 246 11.38 -5.88 -11.49
N VAL A 247 12.04 -6.20 -12.61
CA VAL A 247 11.37 -6.80 -13.78
C VAL A 247 10.80 -8.17 -13.41
N PHE A 248 11.59 -9.03 -12.76
CA PHE A 248 11.13 -10.35 -12.29
C PHE A 248 9.87 -10.24 -11.42
N THR A 249 9.83 -9.25 -10.52
CA THR A 249 8.69 -9.04 -9.62
C THR A 249 7.46 -8.47 -10.34
N CYS A 250 7.66 -7.65 -11.38
CA CYS A 250 6.56 -7.09 -12.17
C CYS A 250 5.89 -8.10 -13.10
N LEU A 251 6.61 -9.12 -13.57
CA LEU A 251 6.07 -10.18 -14.43
C LEU A 251 5.17 -11.14 -13.65
N LYS A 252 4.23 -11.79 -14.33
CA LYS A 252 3.37 -12.85 -13.77
C LYS A 252 3.61 -14.17 -14.46
N SER A 253 3.40 -14.23 -15.77
CA SER A 253 3.43 -15.48 -16.55
C SER A 253 4.79 -15.77 -17.18
N ARG A 254 5.50 -14.74 -17.66
CA ARG A 254 6.80 -14.85 -18.33
C ARG A 254 8.02 -14.78 -17.41
N LYS A 255 7.83 -15.08 -16.12
CA LYS A 255 8.89 -15.01 -15.09
C LYS A 255 10.05 -15.97 -15.37
N ASN A 256 9.77 -17.15 -15.94
CA ASN A 256 10.77 -18.19 -16.23
C ASN A 256 11.94 -17.67 -17.08
N LEU A 257 11.66 -16.86 -18.11
CA LEU A 257 12.70 -16.31 -18.99
C LEU A 257 13.72 -15.42 -18.25
N ILE A 258 13.25 -14.70 -17.23
CA ILE A 258 14.10 -13.86 -16.38
C ILE A 258 14.76 -14.69 -15.28
N TYR A 259 14.02 -15.65 -14.73
CA TYR A 259 14.48 -16.56 -13.70
C TYR A 259 15.66 -17.44 -14.15
N ASP A 260 15.54 -18.07 -15.32
CA ASP A 260 16.60 -18.93 -15.88
C ASP A 260 17.89 -18.15 -16.08
N ARG A 261 17.79 -16.88 -16.50
CA ARG A 261 18.94 -15.98 -16.61
C ARG A 261 19.54 -15.65 -15.24
N LEU A 262 18.73 -15.34 -14.23
CA LEU A 262 19.21 -15.10 -12.86
C LEU A 262 19.98 -16.32 -12.32
N GLN A 263 19.50 -17.54 -12.59
CA GLN A 263 20.20 -18.76 -12.21
C GLN A 263 21.51 -18.97 -12.99
N GLN A 264 21.51 -18.76 -14.31
CA GLN A 264 22.73 -18.83 -15.14
C GLN A 264 23.80 -17.85 -14.65
N MET A 265 23.38 -16.67 -14.21
CA MET A 265 24.25 -15.62 -13.66
C MET A 265 24.69 -15.90 -12.22
N LYS A 266 24.22 -17.00 -11.61
CA LYS A 266 24.44 -17.35 -10.20
C LYS A 266 24.09 -16.20 -9.25
N SER A 267 23.06 -15.43 -9.58
CA SER A 267 22.64 -14.28 -8.80
C SER A 267 22.03 -14.72 -7.47
N PRO A 268 22.24 -13.97 -6.37
CA PRO A 268 21.64 -14.29 -5.08
C PRO A 268 20.12 -14.15 -5.14
N LEU A 269 19.37 -15.23 -4.96
CA LEU A 269 17.90 -15.17 -5.02
C LEU A 269 17.24 -14.75 -3.70
N GLU A 270 18.01 -14.70 -2.62
CA GLU A 270 17.56 -14.35 -1.27
C GLU A 270 16.77 -13.02 -1.18
N PRO A 271 17.18 -11.92 -1.87
CA PRO A 271 16.46 -10.65 -1.82
C PRO A 271 15.08 -10.69 -2.49
N ILE A 272 14.81 -11.70 -3.32
CA ILE A 272 13.54 -11.92 -4.04
C ILE A 272 12.90 -13.27 -3.67
N ARG A 273 13.29 -13.89 -2.55
CA ARG A 273 12.85 -15.23 -2.14
C ARG A 273 11.33 -15.43 -2.16
N SER A 274 10.55 -14.46 -1.68
CA SER A 274 9.08 -14.53 -1.68
C SER A 274 8.48 -14.56 -3.09
N GLU A 275 9.16 -13.94 -4.06
CA GLU A 275 8.69 -13.91 -5.44
C GLU A 275 9.14 -15.14 -6.22
N VAL A 276 10.34 -15.65 -5.93
CA VAL A 276 10.81 -16.96 -6.41
C VAL A 276 9.89 -18.08 -5.90
N ALA A 277 9.52 -18.04 -4.63
CA ALA A 277 8.57 -18.96 -4.03
C ALA A 277 7.24 -19.01 -4.78
N LYS A 278 6.64 -17.85 -5.04
CA LYS A 278 5.40 -17.76 -5.82
C LYS A 278 5.59 -18.29 -7.23
N HIS A 279 6.70 -17.97 -7.89
CA HIS A 279 6.97 -18.46 -9.23
C HIS A 279 7.06 -20.00 -9.27
N LYS A 280 7.85 -20.60 -8.39
CA LYS A 280 8.00 -22.06 -8.31
C LYS A 280 6.69 -22.78 -8.04
N VAL A 281 5.89 -22.29 -7.10
CA VAL A 281 4.63 -22.99 -6.75
C VAL A 281 3.51 -22.69 -7.76
N LEU A 282 3.32 -21.43 -8.14
CA LEU A 282 2.15 -21.02 -8.94
C LEU A 282 2.35 -21.23 -10.43
N ASN A 283 3.57 -21.10 -10.94
CA ASN A 283 3.85 -21.21 -12.38
C ASN A 283 4.47 -22.56 -12.76
N GLU A 284 5.37 -23.09 -11.93
CA GLU A 284 6.02 -24.39 -12.21
C GLU A 284 5.33 -25.57 -11.51
N GLY A 285 4.39 -25.31 -10.59
CA GLY A 285 3.65 -26.37 -9.89
C GLY A 285 4.48 -27.12 -8.84
N MET A 286 5.61 -26.57 -8.39
CA MET A 286 6.45 -27.17 -7.36
C MET A 286 5.67 -27.32 -6.04
N GLU A 287 5.78 -28.48 -5.41
CA GLU A 287 5.17 -28.72 -4.11
C GLU A 287 5.91 -27.97 -3.00
N LEU A 288 5.20 -27.58 -1.95
CA LEU A 288 5.77 -26.68 -0.94
C LEU A 288 6.87 -27.34 -0.11
N HIS A 289 6.81 -28.66 0.12
CA HIS A 289 7.91 -29.37 0.77
C HIS A 289 9.18 -29.35 -0.10
N GLU A 290 9.02 -29.51 -1.42
CA GLU A 290 10.13 -29.51 -2.38
C GLU A 290 10.75 -28.12 -2.42
N LEU A 291 9.93 -27.07 -2.35
CA LEU A 291 10.40 -25.70 -2.31
C LEU A 291 11.19 -25.37 -1.04
N ILE A 292 10.80 -25.92 0.12
CA ILE A 292 11.58 -25.77 1.35
C ILE A 292 12.97 -26.41 1.16
N THR A 293 13.02 -27.66 0.69
CA THR A 293 14.30 -28.33 0.39
C THR A 293 15.12 -27.58 -0.66
N TYR A 294 14.46 -27.00 -1.66
CA TYR A 294 15.08 -26.18 -2.68
C TYR A 294 15.72 -24.92 -2.08
N PHE A 295 15.03 -24.20 -1.20
CA PHE A 295 15.59 -23.04 -0.51
C PHE A 295 16.71 -23.41 0.46
N ASP A 296 16.59 -24.52 1.19
CA ASP A 296 17.67 -25.05 2.03
C ASP A 296 18.93 -25.32 1.19
N SER A 297 18.78 -25.91 0.00
CA SER A 297 19.90 -26.18 -0.92
C SER A 297 20.59 -24.91 -1.45
N MET A 298 19.89 -23.77 -1.40
CA MET A 298 20.41 -22.45 -1.78
C MET A 298 20.92 -21.65 -0.58
N GLY A 299 20.83 -22.18 0.65
CA GLY A 299 21.15 -21.46 1.87
C GLY A 299 20.18 -20.31 2.18
N ILE A 300 18.93 -20.45 1.76
CA ILE A 300 17.84 -19.50 2.04
C ILE A 300 17.01 -20.03 3.20
N ASP A 301 17.06 -19.35 4.35
CA ASP A 301 16.36 -19.79 5.55
C ASP A 301 14.84 -19.59 5.43
N PHE A 302 14.07 -20.57 5.91
CA PHE A 302 12.61 -20.50 5.96
C PHE A 302 12.11 -19.60 7.11
N ASP A 303 12.17 -18.29 6.88
CA ASP A 303 11.84 -17.24 7.85
C ASP A 303 10.34 -16.90 7.94
N SER A 304 10.01 -15.98 8.86
CA SER A 304 8.63 -15.50 9.07
C SER A 304 8.00 -14.85 7.81
N SER A 305 8.81 -14.23 6.94
CA SER A 305 8.33 -13.63 5.69
C SER A 305 7.93 -14.70 4.66
N LEU A 306 8.75 -15.74 4.51
CA LEU A 306 8.43 -16.89 3.67
C LEU A 306 7.24 -17.67 4.23
N LEU A 307 7.12 -17.85 5.55
CA LEU A 307 5.92 -18.44 6.16
C LEU A 307 4.66 -17.68 5.73
N SER A 308 4.66 -16.34 5.86
CA SER A 308 3.51 -15.53 5.46
C SER A 308 3.21 -15.63 3.96
N THR A 309 4.22 -15.89 3.13
CA THR A 309 4.07 -16.09 1.68
C THR A 309 3.44 -17.46 1.37
N PHE A 310 3.91 -18.54 1.98
CA PHE A 310 3.39 -19.89 1.76
C PHE A 310 1.98 -20.09 2.29
N VAL A 311 1.67 -19.53 3.47
CA VAL A 311 0.29 -19.53 3.96
C VAL A 311 -0.64 -18.84 2.97
N ASN A 312 -0.22 -17.73 2.37
CA ASN A 312 -1.04 -17.06 1.35
C ASN A 312 -1.28 -17.95 0.12
N ILE A 313 -0.26 -18.70 -0.30
CA ILE A 313 -0.35 -19.61 -1.44
C ILE A 313 -1.32 -20.77 -1.15
N TYR A 314 -1.19 -21.44 0.00
CA TYR A 314 -2.11 -22.50 0.41
C TYR A 314 -3.57 -22.01 0.48
N LEU A 315 -3.79 -20.83 1.09
CA LEU A 315 -5.12 -20.24 1.16
C LEU A 315 -5.69 -19.93 -0.24
N ARG A 316 -4.87 -19.48 -1.20
CA ARG A 316 -5.32 -19.25 -2.58
C ARG A 316 -5.65 -20.55 -3.32
N LYS A 317 -4.93 -21.64 -3.04
CA LYS A 317 -5.26 -22.99 -3.53
C LYS A 317 -6.53 -23.55 -2.89
N GLY A 318 -7.00 -22.97 -1.79
CA GLY A 318 -8.17 -23.44 -1.06
C GLY A 318 -7.85 -24.50 -0.01
N GLU A 319 -6.62 -24.54 0.47
CA GLU A 319 -6.09 -25.56 1.40
C GLU A 319 -5.75 -24.94 2.77
N PRO A 320 -6.75 -24.53 3.58
CA PRO A 320 -6.50 -23.91 4.89
C PRO A 320 -5.92 -24.89 5.91
N ASN A 321 -6.17 -26.20 5.79
CA ASN A 321 -5.58 -27.23 6.67
C ASN A 321 -4.05 -27.25 6.52
N SER A 322 -3.54 -27.38 5.30
CA SER A 322 -2.12 -27.36 4.98
C SER A 322 -1.45 -26.05 5.42
N ALA A 323 -2.15 -24.92 5.27
CA ALA A 323 -1.69 -23.63 5.77
C ALA A 323 -1.53 -23.61 7.30
N TRP A 324 -2.48 -24.19 8.03
CA TRP A 324 -2.43 -24.25 9.50
C TRP A 324 -1.34 -25.21 10.00
N GLU A 325 -1.22 -26.39 9.39
CA GLU A 325 -0.15 -27.35 9.70
C GLU A 325 1.24 -26.74 9.48
N LEU A 326 1.43 -25.99 8.39
CA LEU A 326 2.67 -25.27 8.13
C LEU A 326 3.00 -24.27 9.26
N ILE A 327 1.99 -23.53 9.77
CA ILE A 327 2.18 -22.58 10.87
C ILE A 327 2.60 -23.29 12.15
N LEU A 328 1.94 -24.39 12.51
CA LEU A 328 2.29 -25.15 13.72
C LEU A 328 3.69 -25.76 13.62
N ASN A 329 4.03 -26.35 12.46
CA ASN A 329 5.35 -26.91 12.20
C ASN A 329 6.44 -25.84 12.24
N TRP A 330 6.19 -24.65 11.68
CA TRP A 330 7.13 -23.55 11.74
C TRP A 330 7.27 -22.98 13.16
N HIS A 331 6.16 -22.75 13.85
CA HIS A 331 6.15 -22.16 15.19
C HIS A 331 6.81 -23.07 16.24
N SER A 332 6.60 -24.39 16.14
CA SER A 332 7.24 -25.36 17.04
C SER A 332 8.76 -25.42 16.88
N LYS A 333 9.28 -25.22 15.66
CA LYS A 333 10.73 -25.15 15.36
C LYS A 333 11.33 -23.77 15.69
N ASN A 334 10.58 -22.69 15.51
CA ASN A 334 11.05 -21.31 15.65
C ASN A 334 10.46 -20.62 16.90
N LYS A 335 10.71 -21.19 18.08
CA LYS A 335 10.09 -20.72 19.35
C LYS A 335 10.44 -19.28 19.72
N THR A 336 11.53 -18.73 19.21
CA THR A 336 11.97 -17.35 19.45
C THR A 336 11.32 -16.34 18.50
N GLU A 337 10.67 -16.80 17.43
CA GLU A 337 10.02 -15.93 16.46
C GLU A 337 8.49 -15.98 16.59
N TYR A 338 7.87 -14.81 16.42
CA TYR A 338 6.42 -14.69 16.42
C TYR A 338 5.86 -14.96 15.02
N VAL A 339 4.76 -15.71 14.97
CA VAL A 339 3.99 -15.88 13.74
C VAL A 339 3.50 -14.50 13.28
N PRO A 340 3.73 -14.11 12.01
CA PRO A 340 3.31 -12.80 11.51
C PRO A 340 1.81 -12.52 11.68
N ILE A 341 1.49 -11.34 12.21
CA ILE A 341 0.10 -10.86 12.35
C ILE A 341 -0.66 -10.86 11.01
N SER A 342 0.06 -10.65 9.90
CA SER A 342 -0.50 -10.69 8.54
C SER A 342 -1.17 -12.02 8.21
N ILE A 343 -0.73 -13.14 8.81
CA ILE A 343 -1.27 -14.46 8.51
C ILE A 343 -2.74 -14.58 8.97
N LEU A 344 -3.07 -14.12 10.17
CA LEU A 344 -4.47 -14.09 10.62
C LEU A 344 -5.34 -13.25 9.66
N THR A 345 -4.83 -12.10 9.24
CA THR A 345 -5.49 -11.24 8.25
C THR A 345 -5.73 -11.97 6.93
N GLN A 346 -4.80 -12.84 6.48
CA GLN A 346 -4.96 -13.63 5.25
C GLN A 346 -6.04 -14.71 5.38
N PHE A 347 -6.11 -15.44 6.50
CA PHE A 347 -7.18 -16.43 6.73
C PHE A 347 -8.56 -15.76 6.75
N ILE A 348 -8.67 -14.61 7.43
CA ILE A 348 -9.93 -13.87 7.50
C ILE A 348 -10.35 -13.39 6.10
N ASP A 349 -9.42 -12.85 5.31
CA ASP A 349 -9.70 -12.45 3.93
C ASP A 349 -10.14 -13.66 3.08
N HIS A 350 -9.46 -14.81 3.22
CA HIS A 350 -9.83 -16.06 2.53
C HIS A 350 -11.27 -16.49 2.82
N PHE A 351 -11.63 -16.64 4.10
CA PHE A 351 -12.95 -17.12 4.48
C PHE A 351 -14.04 -16.10 4.17
N THR A 352 -13.81 -14.82 4.48
CA THR A 352 -14.81 -13.78 4.20
C THR A 352 -15.05 -13.59 2.70
N PHE A 353 -14.05 -13.80 1.84
CA PHE A 353 -14.23 -13.78 0.38
C PHE A 353 -15.11 -14.93 -0.11
N LYS A 354 -15.02 -16.12 0.51
CA LYS A 354 -15.93 -17.25 0.25
C LYS A 354 -17.33 -17.08 0.86
N GLY A 355 -17.56 -15.99 1.61
CA GLY A 355 -18.79 -15.79 2.37
C GLY A 355 -18.82 -16.56 3.70
N GLU A 356 -17.71 -17.22 4.07
CA GLU A 356 -17.59 -18.07 5.26
C GLU A 356 -17.37 -17.27 6.55
N LEU A 357 -18.33 -16.42 6.93
CA LEU A 357 -18.18 -15.48 8.05
C LEU A 357 -17.96 -16.19 9.41
N HIS A 358 -18.61 -17.34 9.62
CA HIS A 358 -18.41 -18.16 10.82
C HIS A 358 -16.95 -18.65 10.93
N ASN A 359 -16.35 -19.10 9.82
CA ASN A 359 -14.95 -19.52 9.77
C ASN A 359 -14.00 -18.36 10.05
N ALA A 360 -14.33 -17.14 9.62
CA ALA A 360 -13.54 -15.95 9.97
C ALA A 360 -13.51 -15.69 11.48
N VAL A 361 -14.65 -15.84 12.18
CA VAL A 361 -14.72 -15.72 13.65
C VAL A 361 -13.98 -16.87 14.34
N ALA A 362 -14.21 -18.10 13.88
CA ALA A 362 -13.53 -19.29 14.40
C ALA A 362 -12.00 -19.20 14.24
N THR A 363 -11.52 -18.61 13.15
CA THR A 363 -10.09 -18.33 12.92
C THR A 363 -9.53 -17.35 13.95
N ILE A 364 -10.25 -16.27 14.28
CA ILE A 364 -9.81 -15.33 15.32
C ILE A 364 -9.66 -16.05 16.67
N ASN A 365 -10.63 -16.89 17.02
CA ASN A 365 -10.59 -17.70 18.23
C ASN A 365 -9.42 -18.71 18.20
N LEU A 366 -9.21 -19.40 17.08
CA LEU A 366 -8.12 -20.35 16.90
C LEU A 366 -6.74 -19.70 17.09
N PHE A 367 -6.48 -18.56 16.45
CA PHE A 367 -5.20 -17.85 16.58
C PHE A 367 -4.98 -17.31 17.99
N LYS A 368 -6.05 -16.84 18.65
CA LYS A 368 -5.97 -16.43 20.05
C LYS A 368 -5.64 -17.62 20.96
N ASP A 369 -6.37 -18.71 20.82
CA ASP A 369 -6.28 -19.86 21.74
C ASP A 369 -5.02 -20.71 21.49
N ALA A 370 -4.52 -20.79 20.25
CA ALA A 370 -3.36 -21.61 19.87
C ALA A 370 -2.03 -20.86 19.81
N LEU A 371 -2.04 -19.56 19.48
CA LEU A 371 -0.82 -18.78 19.21
C LEU A 371 -0.73 -17.48 20.04
N ASP A 372 -1.65 -17.28 20.98
CA ASP A 372 -1.73 -16.09 21.86
C ASP A 372 -1.76 -14.76 21.08
N PHE A 373 -2.48 -14.73 19.95
CA PHE A 373 -2.57 -13.54 19.12
C PHE A 373 -3.32 -12.41 19.86
N PRO A 374 -2.82 -11.16 19.79
CA PRO A 374 -3.52 -10.02 20.34
C PRO A 374 -4.79 -9.70 19.52
N TRP A 375 -5.66 -8.87 20.10
CA TRP A 375 -6.83 -8.37 19.39
C TRP A 375 -6.44 -7.44 18.24
N ILE A 376 -6.70 -7.87 17.00
CA ILE A 376 -6.31 -7.13 15.80
C ILE A 376 -7.54 -6.46 15.18
N PHE A 377 -7.78 -5.20 15.57
CA PHE A 377 -8.94 -4.41 15.13
C PHE A 377 -9.12 -4.34 13.60
N LYS A 378 -8.02 -4.35 12.84
CA LYS A 378 -8.03 -4.24 11.37
C LYS A 378 -8.70 -5.43 10.68
N ASN A 379 -8.78 -6.58 11.35
CA ASN A 379 -9.44 -7.76 10.78
C ASN A 379 -10.96 -7.55 10.60
N TYR A 380 -11.58 -6.80 11.49
CA TYR A 380 -13.01 -6.45 11.39
C TYR A 380 -13.30 -5.52 10.22
N ASP A 381 -12.32 -4.70 9.78
CA ASP A 381 -12.45 -3.94 8.53
C ASP A 381 -12.58 -4.84 7.30
N ILE A 382 -11.86 -5.96 7.26
CA ILE A 382 -11.94 -6.94 6.16
C ILE A 382 -13.31 -7.62 6.17
N ILE A 383 -13.73 -8.11 7.34
CA ILE A 383 -15.04 -8.75 7.53
C ILE A 383 -16.16 -7.81 7.05
N LEU A 384 -16.18 -6.56 7.54
CA LEU A 384 -17.19 -5.58 7.18
C LEU A 384 -17.15 -5.17 5.70
N ARG A 385 -15.96 -5.05 5.10
CA ARG A 385 -15.83 -4.78 3.65
C ARG A 385 -16.45 -5.87 2.80
N ASN A 386 -16.27 -7.14 3.18
CA ASN A 386 -16.87 -8.27 2.49
C ASN A 386 -18.38 -8.37 2.77
N MET A 387 -18.83 -8.15 4.01
CA MET A 387 -20.26 -8.08 4.36
C MET A 387 -21.03 -6.99 3.61
N ALA A 388 -20.37 -5.87 3.26
CA ALA A 388 -20.96 -4.82 2.42
C ALA A 388 -21.17 -5.25 0.95
N ARG A 389 -20.83 -6.50 0.60
CA ARG A 389 -20.99 -7.09 -0.74
C ARG A 389 -21.77 -8.41 -0.70
N THR A 390 -21.98 -9.00 0.47
CA THR A 390 -22.76 -10.24 0.63
C THR A 390 -24.25 -9.94 0.53
N LYS A 391 -25.04 -10.89 0.03
CA LYS A 391 -26.51 -10.83 0.02
C LYS A 391 -27.08 -10.71 1.45
N ASN A 392 -28.33 -10.24 1.56
CA ASN A 392 -29.02 -10.17 2.84
C ASN A 392 -29.20 -11.56 3.45
N PHE A 393 -29.13 -11.62 4.78
CA PHE A 393 -29.49 -12.78 5.60
C PHE A 393 -30.02 -12.25 6.94
N SER A 394 -30.86 -13.03 7.61
CA SER A 394 -31.64 -12.63 8.79
C SER A 394 -30.84 -11.82 9.84
N ASN A 395 -29.63 -12.26 10.18
CA ASN A 395 -28.81 -11.65 11.22
C ASN A 395 -27.76 -10.64 10.72
N TRP A 396 -27.82 -10.24 9.44
CA TRP A 396 -26.83 -9.34 8.84
C TRP A 396 -26.68 -8.03 9.64
N SER A 397 -27.80 -7.43 10.05
CA SER A 397 -27.81 -6.18 10.83
C SER A 397 -27.12 -6.33 12.18
N ILE A 398 -27.39 -7.42 12.91
CA ILE A 398 -26.82 -7.69 14.24
C ILE A 398 -25.30 -7.89 14.12
N LEU A 399 -24.87 -8.75 13.19
CA LEU A 399 -23.46 -9.07 12.98
C LEU A 399 -22.65 -7.86 12.49
N THR A 400 -23.21 -7.05 11.59
CA THR A 400 -22.56 -5.83 11.10
C THR A 400 -22.28 -4.84 12.24
N ARG A 401 -23.27 -4.61 13.10
CA ARG A 401 -23.13 -3.74 14.28
C ARG A 401 -22.14 -4.32 15.28
N ARG A 402 -22.17 -5.64 15.51
CA ARG A 402 -21.22 -6.33 16.38
C ARG A 402 -19.77 -6.16 15.91
N PHE A 403 -19.47 -6.51 14.66
CA PHE A 403 -18.12 -6.37 14.11
C PHE A 403 -17.64 -4.92 14.06
N TYR A 404 -18.55 -3.97 13.85
CA TYR A 404 -18.21 -2.55 13.94
C TYR A 404 -17.77 -2.15 15.35
N LEU A 405 -18.46 -2.62 16.40
CA LEU A 405 -18.04 -2.37 17.78
C LEU A 405 -16.69 -3.02 18.08
N ASP A 406 -16.47 -4.25 17.62
CA ASP A 406 -15.21 -4.99 17.78
C ASP A 406 -14.01 -4.33 17.05
N SER A 407 -14.29 -3.48 16.05
CA SER A 407 -13.29 -2.69 15.33
C SER A 407 -12.83 -1.42 16.08
N LYS A 408 -13.52 -1.02 17.15
CA LYS A 408 -13.23 0.24 17.87
C LYS A 408 -12.01 0.10 18.77
N ARG A 409 -11.02 0.98 18.60
CA ARG A 409 -9.86 1.11 19.50
C ARG A 409 -10.21 1.87 20.78
N SER A 410 -11.19 2.76 20.71
CA SER A 410 -11.75 3.52 21.81
C SER A 410 -13.18 3.94 21.46
N PHE A 411 -13.92 4.50 22.42
CA PHE A 411 -15.33 4.92 22.21
C PHE A 411 -15.55 5.73 20.92
N ASN A 412 -14.60 6.61 20.58
CA ASN A 412 -14.70 7.56 19.46
C ASN A 412 -13.81 7.24 18.26
N HIS A 413 -12.98 6.18 18.31
CA HIS A 413 -12.03 5.88 17.23
C HIS A 413 -12.18 4.44 16.73
N SER A 414 -12.83 4.27 15.59
CA SER A 414 -12.84 3.03 14.81
C SER A 414 -11.70 3.01 13.79
N VAL A 415 -11.20 1.82 13.44
CA VAL A 415 -10.32 1.63 12.28
C VAL A 415 -11.08 1.66 10.94
N ILE A 416 -12.41 1.65 10.99
CA ILE A 416 -13.28 1.63 9.82
C ILE A 416 -13.38 3.02 9.20
N SER A 417 -13.23 3.09 7.88
CA SER A 417 -13.35 4.36 7.15
C SER A 417 -14.79 4.86 7.07
N ALA A 418 -15.00 6.18 7.13
CA ALA A 418 -16.31 6.80 6.94
C ALA A 418 -16.98 6.41 5.60
N LYS A 419 -16.18 6.12 4.57
CA LYS A 419 -16.68 5.60 3.28
C LYS A 419 -17.34 4.22 3.44
N LEU A 420 -16.72 3.33 4.22
CA LEU A 420 -17.29 2.02 4.49
C LEU A 420 -18.53 2.11 5.39
N GLU A 421 -18.52 2.97 6.42
CA GLU A 421 -19.70 3.20 7.28
C GLU A 421 -20.92 3.66 6.46
N LYS A 422 -20.71 4.61 5.53
CA LYS A 422 -21.75 5.07 4.61
C LYS A 422 -22.25 3.92 3.74
N LYS A 423 -21.34 3.14 3.15
CA LYS A 423 -21.70 2.00 2.30
C LYS A 423 -22.52 0.94 3.07
N LEU A 424 -22.12 0.60 4.30
CA LEU A 424 -22.87 -0.34 5.14
C LEU A 424 -24.28 0.17 5.44
N SER A 425 -24.42 1.47 5.70
CA SER A 425 -25.73 2.10 5.93
C SER A 425 -26.63 2.07 4.69
N GLU A 426 -26.06 2.26 3.50
CA GLU A 426 -26.77 2.13 2.22
C GLU A 426 -27.22 0.68 1.97
N VAL A 427 -26.34 -0.29 2.21
CA VAL A 427 -26.66 -1.73 2.10
C VAL A 427 -27.78 -2.10 3.09
N ALA A 428 -27.70 -1.63 4.33
CA ALA A 428 -28.72 -1.89 5.34
C ALA A 428 -30.12 -1.39 4.90
N LYS A 429 -30.18 -0.18 4.32
CA LYS A 429 -31.42 0.36 3.75
C LYS A 429 -31.95 -0.50 2.60
N SER A 430 -31.07 -0.97 1.71
CA SER A 430 -31.46 -1.86 0.61
C SER A 430 -32.02 -3.20 1.10
N TYR A 431 -31.67 -3.62 2.31
CA TYR A 431 -32.17 -4.83 2.97
C TYR A 431 -33.41 -4.59 3.84
N GLY A 432 -33.96 -3.37 3.83
CA GLY A 432 -35.18 -3.04 4.57
C GLY A 432 -34.95 -2.63 6.02
N TYR A 433 -33.70 -2.45 6.46
CA TYR A 433 -33.40 -1.99 7.83
C TYR A 433 -33.49 -0.46 7.93
N SER A 434 -34.70 0.07 8.11
CA SER A 434 -34.98 1.52 8.16
C SER A 434 -34.36 2.23 9.38
N GLU A 435 -34.26 1.56 10.53
CA GLU A 435 -33.69 2.11 11.78
C GLU A 435 -32.23 1.67 12.03
N PHE A 436 -31.50 1.27 10.99
CA PHE A 436 -30.13 0.78 11.15
C PHE A 436 -29.17 1.87 11.65
N ILE A 437 -28.67 1.69 12.87
CA ILE A 437 -27.64 2.55 13.48
C ILE A 437 -26.40 1.69 13.77
N LEU A 438 -25.33 1.94 13.02
CA LEU A 438 -24.13 1.10 13.00
C LEU A 438 -23.46 0.95 14.38
N ASN A 439 -23.49 2.00 15.21
CA ASN A 439 -22.84 2.01 16.53
C ASN A 439 -23.76 1.59 17.69
N LYS A 440 -24.98 1.10 17.42
CA LYS A 440 -25.98 0.78 18.43
C LYS A 440 -26.36 -0.71 18.41
N LEU A 441 -25.78 -1.47 19.33
CA LEU A 441 -26.13 -2.87 19.58
C LEU A 441 -26.78 -2.98 20.96
N THR A 442 -27.93 -3.65 21.08
CA THR A 442 -28.58 -3.87 22.37
C THR A 442 -27.79 -4.87 23.22
N LYS A 443 -28.00 -4.85 24.54
CA LYS A 443 -27.34 -5.80 25.46
C LYS A 443 -27.67 -7.25 25.11
N VAL A 444 -28.94 -7.55 24.80
CA VAL A 444 -29.40 -8.89 24.43
C VAL A 444 -28.74 -9.35 23.13
N GLU A 445 -28.67 -8.50 22.11
CA GLU A 445 -27.96 -8.81 20.86
C GLU A 445 -26.46 -9.03 21.10
N PHE A 446 -25.84 -8.24 21.97
CA PHE A 446 -24.43 -8.40 22.33
C PHE A 446 -24.17 -9.75 23.01
N GLU A 447 -24.97 -10.11 24.01
CA GLU A 447 -24.87 -11.39 24.73
C GLU A 447 -25.13 -12.57 23.79
N LEU A 448 -26.13 -12.47 22.92
CA LEU A 448 -26.42 -13.47 21.89
C LEU A 448 -25.21 -13.69 20.95
N THR A 449 -24.65 -12.61 20.41
CA THR A 449 -23.46 -12.72 19.53
C THR A 449 -22.24 -13.25 20.27
N GLN A 450 -22.07 -12.90 21.54
CA GLN A 450 -20.97 -13.41 22.37
C GLN A 450 -21.09 -14.92 22.61
N ASP A 451 -22.28 -15.41 22.92
CA ASP A 451 -22.56 -16.84 23.05
C ASP A 451 -22.27 -17.58 21.74
N VAL A 452 -22.80 -17.09 20.61
CA VAL A 452 -22.54 -17.66 19.27
C VAL A 452 -21.05 -17.69 18.96
N PHE A 453 -20.32 -16.59 19.17
CA PHE A 453 -18.89 -16.52 18.87
C PHE A 453 -18.06 -17.44 19.78
N SER A 454 -18.50 -17.68 21.02
CA SER A 454 -17.80 -18.56 21.96
C SER A 454 -17.86 -20.04 21.57
N LYS A 455 -18.89 -20.43 20.80
CA LYS A 455 -19.12 -21.79 20.27
C LYS A 455 -18.40 -22.07 18.97
N LEU A 456 -18.00 -21.02 18.25
CA LEU A 456 -17.18 -21.11 17.04
C LEU A 456 -15.71 -21.33 17.40
N LYS A 457 -15.39 -22.54 17.88
CA LYS A 457 -14.04 -22.93 18.26
C LYS A 457 -13.67 -24.26 17.63
N TRP A 458 -12.40 -24.34 17.25
CA TRP A 458 -11.79 -25.55 16.73
C TRP A 458 -10.81 -26.15 17.73
N ASP A 459 -10.50 -27.43 17.52
CA ASP A 459 -9.30 -28.00 18.08
C ASP A 459 -8.06 -27.23 17.56
N LYS A 460 -7.08 -27.03 18.45
CA LYS A 460 -5.90 -26.19 18.17
C LYS A 460 -4.94 -26.86 17.20
N GLN A 461 -4.89 -28.19 17.19
CA GLN A 461 -3.97 -28.96 16.34
C GLN A 461 -4.62 -29.29 15.00
N HIS A 462 -5.90 -29.69 15.02
CA HIS A 462 -6.61 -30.18 13.84
C HIS A 462 -7.94 -29.42 13.64
N PRO A 463 -7.89 -28.15 13.22
CA PRO A 463 -9.10 -27.39 12.93
C PRO A 463 -9.83 -27.96 11.71
N LYS A 464 -11.16 -28.01 11.82
CA LYS A 464 -12.04 -28.56 10.78
C LYS A 464 -12.69 -27.41 10.02
N PHE A 465 -12.02 -26.93 8.98
CA PHE A 465 -12.49 -25.75 8.24
C PHE A 465 -13.76 -26.00 7.41
N THR A 466 -14.07 -27.26 7.07
CA THR A 466 -15.33 -27.63 6.42
C THR A 466 -16.47 -27.66 7.43
N LEU A 467 -17.53 -26.88 7.21
CA LEU A 467 -18.65 -26.75 8.15
C LEU A 467 -19.24 -28.10 8.61
N LEU A 468 -19.45 -29.02 7.68
CA LEU A 468 -20.09 -30.33 7.95
C LEU A 468 -19.25 -31.27 8.83
N GLU A 469 -17.94 -31.05 8.94
CA GLU A 469 -17.05 -31.88 9.75
C GLU A 469 -17.05 -31.46 11.24
N ASN A 470 -17.62 -30.29 11.53
CA ASN A 470 -17.66 -29.70 12.87
C ASN A 470 -18.74 -30.32 13.77
N SER A 471 -18.65 -30.06 15.08
CA SER A 471 -19.67 -30.49 16.05
C SER A 471 -21.03 -29.85 15.75
N GLU A 472 -22.10 -30.49 16.21
CA GLU A 472 -23.46 -29.98 16.04
C GLU A 472 -23.64 -28.58 16.67
N GLU A 473 -22.98 -28.32 17.80
CA GLU A 473 -22.99 -27.01 18.44
C GLU A 473 -22.34 -25.92 17.56
N PHE A 474 -21.21 -26.23 16.92
CA PHE A 474 -20.55 -25.33 16.00
C PHE A 474 -21.42 -25.07 14.77
N GLN A 475 -22.03 -26.11 14.20
CA GLN A 475 -22.92 -25.98 13.04
C GLN A 475 -24.13 -25.10 13.37
N LYS A 476 -24.76 -25.31 14.53
CA LYS A 476 -25.85 -24.45 15.03
C LYS A 476 -25.43 -23.00 15.23
N ALA A 477 -24.20 -22.75 15.70
CA ALA A 477 -23.66 -21.41 15.80
C ALA A 477 -23.38 -20.79 14.42
N ALA A 478 -22.89 -21.57 13.46
CA ALA A 478 -22.63 -21.14 12.09
C ALA A 478 -23.93 -20.78 11.33
N ASP A 479 -25.04 -21.48 11.60
CA ASP A 479 -26.35 -21.15 11.02
C ASP A 479 -26.77 -19.69 11.29
N PHE A 480 -26.32 -19.12 12.42
CA PHE A 480 -26.58 -17.71 12.76
C PHE A 480 -26.10 -16.74 11.66
N PHE A 481 -25.12 -17.15 10.84
CA PHE A 481 -24.54 -16.33 9.78
C PHE A 481 -25.23 -16.50 8.42
N TYR A 482 -26.13 -17.49 8.27
CA TYR A 482 -26.71 -17.86 6.97
C TYR A 482 -28.21 -18.03 6.93
N ARG A 483 -28.89 -18.04 8.07
CA ARG A 483 -30.35 -18.07 8.10
C ARG A 483 -30.89 -16.97 7.19
N LEU A 484 -31.50 -17.38 6.09
CA LEU A 484 -32.13 -16.49 5.10
C LEU A 484 -33.37 -15.89 5.74
#